data_AF-A0A942MTW0-F1
#
_entry.id   AF-A0A942MTW0-F1
#
_cell.length_a   1.000
_cell.length_b   1.000
_cell.length_c   1.000
_cell.angle_alpha   90.00
_cell.angle_beta   90.00
_cell.angle_gamma   90.00
#
_symmetry.space_group_name_H-M   'P 1'
#
loop_
_entity.id
_entity.type
_entity.pdbx_description
1 polymer ?
#
loop_
_entity_poly.entity_id
_entity_poly.type
_entity_poly.pdbx_seq_one_letter_code
_entity_poly.pdbx_strand_id
1 'polypeptide(L)' 'MSEKVSKLQLLAVVMMLGLAAFALGHEKNKKEVSIDFENVSEFNVIVVGADPEGIAAAVSSARNGMSTLLVDHRNR' A
#
# COMPACT_ATOMS: atom_id res chain seq x y z
N MET A 1 24.68 42.88 30.61
CA MET A 1 25.01 41.60 29.92
C MET A 1 23.90 40.56 30.07
N SER A 2 22.62 40.96 30.01
CA SER A 2 21.47 40.06 30.25
C SER A 2 20.56 39.95 29.02
N GLU A 3 20.45 41.03 28.23
CA GLU A 3 19.61 41.07 27.02
C GLU A 3 20.09 40.11 25.91
N LYS A 4 21.42 39.97 25.74
CA LYS A 4 22.00 39.03 24.76
C LYS A 4 21.73 37.57 25.13
N VAL A 5 21.71 37.26 26.43
CA VAL A 5 21.48 35.89 26.94
C VAL A 5 20.01 35.51 26.77
N SER A 6 19.08 36.44 27.06
CA SER A 6 17.65 36.22 26.87
C SER A 6 17.27 36.01 25.39
N LYS A 7 17.85 36.78 24.46
CA LYS A 7 17.63 36.60 23.01
C LYS A 7 18.18 35.27 22.50
N LEU A 8 19.33 34.82 23.02
CA LEU A 8 19.94 33.55 22.64
C LEU A 8 19.14 32.35 23.17
N GLN A 9 18.60 32.44 24.39
CA GLN A 9 17.71 31.42 24.95
C GLN A 9 16.38 31.34 24.18
N LEU A 10 15.81 32.48 23.79
CA LEU A 10 14.58 32.51 22.98
C LEU A 10 14.78 31.82 21.63
N LEU A 11 15.92 32.06 20.96
CA LEU A 11 16.25 31.42 19.69
C LEU A 11 16.41 29.89 19.83
N ALA A 12 17.04 29.42 20.91
CA ALA A 12 17.20 27.99 21.19
C ALA A 12 15.85 27.29 21.40
N VAL A 13 14.92 27.94 22.12
CA VAL A 13 13.56 27.40 22.34
C VAL A 13 12.78 27.31 21.03
N VAL A 14 12.87 28.32 20.16
CA VAL A 14 12.20 28.31 18.85
C VAL A 14 12.74 27.18 17.96
N MET A 15 14.07 26.96 17.95
CA MET A 15 14.65 25.84 17.20
C MET A 15 14.22 24.47 17.76
N MET A 16 14.15 24.34 19.08
CA MET A 16 13.75 23.09 19.73
C MET A 16 12.27 22.75 19.43
N LEU A 17 11.39 23.77 19.45
CA LEU A 17 9.99 23.62 19.06
C LEU A 17 9.84 23.27 17.58
N GLY A 18 10.65 23.89 16.70
CA GLY A 18 10.67 23.56 15.27
C GLY A 18 11.09 22.12 14.99
N LEU A 19 12.13 21.62 15.68
CA LEU A 19 12.55 20.23 15.56
C LEU A 19 11.49 19.25 16.07
N ALA A 20 10.85 19.57 17.20
CA ALA A 20 9.78 18.73 17.76
C ALA A 20 8.56 18.65 16.82
N ALA A 21 8.16 19.78 16.23
CA ALA A 21 7.09 19.81 15.24
C ALA A 21 7.44 19.01 13.98
N PHE A 22 8.67 19.09 13.50
CA PHE A 22 9.14 18.32 12.35
C PHE A 22 9.18 16.80 12.64
N ALA A 23 9.61 16.41 13.84
CA ALA A 23 9.64 15.01 14.25
C ALA A 23 8.24 14.41 14.41
N LEU A 24 7.27 15.19 14.90
CA LEU A 24 5.87 14.77 15.01
C LEU A 24 5.15 14.73 13.66
N GLY A 25 5.60 15.52 12.67
CA GLY A 25 4.99 15.58 11.34
C GLY A 25 5.31 14.39 10.42
N HIS A 26 6.18 13.47 10.83
CA HIS A 26 6.59 12.33 10.01
C HIS A 26 5.71 11.10 10.23
N GLU A 27 4.39 11.28 10.21
CA GLU A 27 3.45 10.19 10.10
C GLU A 27 3.54 9.65 8.67
N LYS A 28 4.26 8.54 8.51
CA LYS A 28 4.38 7.83 7.24
C LYS A 28 2.97 7.45 6.79
N ASN A 29 2.47 8.20 5.82
CA ASN A 29 1.28 7.87 5.04
C ASN A 29 1.56 6.58 4.27
N LYS A 30 1.50 5.45 4.97
CA LYS A 30 1.41 4.13 4.37
C LYS A 30 0.04 4.14 3.73
N LYS A 31 -0.01 4.47 2.44
CA LYS A 31 -1.20 4.35 1.61
C LYS A 31 -1.73 2.94 1.80
N GLU A 32 -2.69 2.80 2.69
CA GLU A 32 -3.56 1.66 2.75
C GLU A 32 -4.33 1.72 1.43
N VAL A 33 -4.08 0.73 0.58
CA VAL A 33 -4.83 0.57 -0.66
C VAL A 33 -6.25 0.25 -0.22
N SER A 34 -7.10 1.27 -0.14
CA SER A 34 -8.54 1.09 -0.15
C SER A 34 -8.88 0.59 -1.55
N ILE A 35 -9.00 -0.73 -1.69
CA ILE A 35 -9.60 -1.33 -2.88
C ILE A 35 -11.07 -0.96 -2.78
N ASP A 36 -11.49 0.07 -3.51
CA ASP A 36 -12.90 0.40 -3.67
C ASP A 36 -13.53 -0.74 -4.48
N PHE A 37 -14.27 -1.63 -3.80
CA PHE A 37 -14.88 -2.82 -4.42
C PHE A 37 -16.10 -2.52 -5.30
N GLU A 38 -16.29 -1.28 -5.75
CA GLU A 38 -17.50 -0.86 -6.47
C GLU A 38 -17.56 -1.37 -7.92
N ASN A 39 -16.46 -1.95 -8.42
CA ASN A 39 -16.46 -2.80 -9.62
C ASN A 39 -15.27 -3.76 -9.62
N VAL A 40 -15.17 -4.62 -8.59
CA VAL A 40 -14.18 -5.70 -8.66
C VAL A 40 -14.70 -6.67 -9.71
N SER A 41 -13.94 -6.83 -10.79
CA SER A 41 -14.20 -7.90 -11.74
C SER A 41 -14.44 -9.18 -10.96
N GLU A 42 -15.50 -9.91 -11.32
CA GLU A 42 -15.94 -11.13 -10.62
C GLU A 42 -14.77 -12.08 -10.29
N PHE A 43 -13.73 -12.04 -11.12
CA PHE A 43 -12.49 -12.77 -10.98
C PHE A 43 -11.31 -11.82 -10.70
N ASN A 44 -10.44 -12.23 -9.78
CA ASN A 44 -9.18 -11.54 -9.47
C ASN A 44 -7.95 -12.27 -10.06
N VAL A 45 -8.14 -13.48 -10.59
CA VAL A 45 -7.15 -14.20 -11.39
C VAL A 45 -7.79 -14.72 -12.67
N ILE A 46 -7.13 -14.50 -13.80
CA ILE A 46 -7.54 -15.04 -15.11
C ILE A 46 -6.40 -15.89 -15.64
N VAL A 47 -6.67 -17.17 -15.89
CA VAL A 47 -5.73 -18.12 -16.49
C VAL A 47 -6.19 -18.42 -17.91
N VAL A 48 -5.26 -18.28 -18.86
CA VAL A 48 -5.53 -18.46 -20.28
C VAL A 48 -4.80 -19.71 -20.76
N GLY A 49 -5.55 -20.69 -21.28
CA GLY A 49 -5.04 -21.99 -21.70
C GLY A 49 -5.33 -23.09 -20.68
N ALA A 50 -5.86 -24.22 -21.15
CA ALA A 50 -6.23 -25.39 -20.35
C ALA A 50 -5.29 -26.58 -20.58
N ASP A 51 -4.03 -26.29 -20.84
CA ASP A 51 -2.94 -27.27 -20.77
C ASP A 51 -2.64 -27.60 -19.29
N PRO A 52 -1.88 -28.68 -18.99
CA PRO A 52 -1.61 -29.07 -17.61
C PRO A 52 -1.07 -27.94 -16.71
N GLU A 53 -0.26 -27.04 -17.26
CA GLU A 53 0.28 -25.86 -16.57
C GLU A 53 -0.81 -24.84 -16.24
N GLY A 54 -1.75 -24.60 -17.17
CA GLY A 54 -2.88 -23.70 -16.97
C GLY A 54 -3.86 -24.25 -15.94
N ILE A 55 -4.13 -25.55 -15.97
CA ILE A 55 -4.93 -26.23 -14.94
C ILE A 55 -4.24 -26.11 -13.57
N ALA A 56 -2.94 -26.39 -13.50
CA ALA A 56 -2.17 -26.27 -12.25
C ALA A 56 -2.19 -24.84 -11.69
N ALA A 57 -2.06 -23.83 -12.56
CA ALA A 57 -2.15 -22.42 -12.18
C ALA A 57 -3.54 -22.06 -11.64
N ALA A 58 -4.60 -22.43 -12.34
CA ALA A 58 -5.97 -22.14 -11.91
C ALA A 58 -6.32 -22.82 -10.58
N VAL A 59 -5.92 -24.09 -10.42
CA VAL A 59 -6.11 -24.83 -9.17
C VAL A 59 -5.30 -24.20 -8.04
N SER A 60 -4.06 -23.79 -8.28
CA SER A 60 -3.24 -23.12 -7.27
C SER A 60 -3.88 -21.82 -6.79
N SER A 61 -4.32 -20.96 -7.72
CA SER A 61 -5.00 -19.70 -7.39
C SER A 61 -6.29 -19.94 -6.60
N ALA A 62 -7.13 -20.88 -7.04
CA ALA A 62 -8.36 -21.23 -6.33
C ALA A 62 -8.08 -21.77 -4.92
N ARG A 63 -7.05 -22.62 -4.75
CA ARG A 63 -6.65 -23.15 -3.43
C ARG A 63 -6.10 -22.09 -2.48
N ASN A 64 -5.61 -20.97 -3.02
CA ASN A 64 -5.19 -19.80 -2.26
C ASN A 64 -6.32 -18.78 -2.02
N GLY A 65 -7.58 -19.13 -2.33
CA GLY A 65 -8.76 -18.30 -2.05
C GLY A 65 -9.04 -17.20 -3.07
N MET A 66 -8.46 -17.30 -4.28
CA MET A 66 -8.66 -16.34 -5.36
C MET A 66 -9.88 -16.69 -6.20
N SER A 67 -10.68 -15.69 -6.59
CA SER A 67 -11.75 -15.86 -7.58
C SER A 67 -11.10 -16.00 -8.95
N THR A 68 -11.11 -17.22 -9.49
CA THR A 68 -10.26 -17.61 -10.62
C THR A 68 -11.10 -18.00 -11.83
N LEU A 69 -10.84 -17.36 -12.98
CA LEU A 69 -11.40 -17.72 -14.28
C LEU A 69 -10.36 -18.47 -15.12
N LEU A 70 -10.71 -19.64 -15.64
CA LEU A 70 -9.91 -20.38 -16.63
C LEU A 70 -10.55 -20.26 -18.02
N VAL A 71 -9.80 -19.80 -19.01
CA VAL A 71 -10.26 -19.63 -20.38
C VAL A 71 -9.61 -20.70 -21.28
N ASP A 72 -10.42 -21.61 -21.83
CA ASP A 72 -10.01 -22.58 -22.85
C ASP A 72 -10.39 -22.05 -24.25
N HIS A 73 -9.44 -22.02 -25.17
CA HIS A 73 -9.67 -21.57 -26.56
C HIS A 73 -10.29 -22.65 -27.44
N ARG A 74 -10.44 -23.87 -26.92
CA ARG A 74 -11.06 -24.98 -27.65
C ARG A 74 -12.56 -24.73 -27.77
N ASN A 75 -13.02 -24.48 -28.99
CA ASN A 75 -14.43 -24.41 -29.33
C ASN A 75 -14.99 -25.83 -29.49
N ARG A 76 -15.28 -26.49 -28.37
CA ARG A 76 -15.81 -27.87 -28.31
C ARG A 76 -17.00 -27.93 -27.37
#